data_AF-A0A451EVS1-F1
#
_entry.id   AF-A0A451EVS1-F1
#
_cell.length_a   1.000
_cell.length_b   1.000
_cell.length_c   1.000
_cell.angle_alpha   90.00
_cell.angle_beta   90.00
_cell.angle_gamma   90.00
#
_symmetry.space_group_name_H-M   'P 1'
#
loop_
_entity.id
_entity.type
_entity.pdbx_description
1 polymer ?
#
loop_
_entity_poly.entity_id
_entity_poly.type
_entity_poly.pdbx_seq_one_letter_code
_entity_poly.pdbx_strand_id
1 'polypeptide(L)'
;MGTQGDRIFEVTAERGFPDPWLSFGDSLCDEAALSTELTRAISKARKEPTAETRTETARVFRVKEANLRRCAGILDQVLGDYDESGMWSVLDERAGRLGIEDVLETWGRTQALHPFPVVLKSLEFNWGYMKEHGVRAFYEMTRGYISRLQENSERWHDAWRGEVETGVVDRITSIECDLASIEAPMHCDVCKKTITALLYLDE
;
A
#
# COMPACT_ATOMS: atom_id res chain seq x y z
N MET A 1 6.69 -14.22 25.24
CA MET A 1 7.36 -14.42 23.93
C MET A 1 6.63 -15.55 23.26
N GLY A 2 5.82 -15.20 22.26
CA GLY A 2 5.08 -16.19 21.52
C GLY A 2 5.95 -16.83 20.43
N THR A 3 5.78 -18.15 20.30
CA THR A 3 6.63 -19.00 19.46
C THR A 3 6.31 -18.86 17.97
N GLN A 4 5.09 -18.44 17.62
CA GLN A 4 4.67 -18.34 16.23
C GLN A 4 5.22 -17.06 15.58
N GLY A 5 5.15 -15.92 16.28
CA GLY A 5 5.70 -14.66 15.78
C GLY A 5 7.20 -14.72 15.56
N ASP A 6 7.94 -15.31 16.50
CA ASP A 6 9.39 -15.48 16.40
C ASP A 6 9.76 -16.40 15.21
N ARG A 7 9.04 -17.52 15.01
CA ARG A 7 9.28 -18.43 13.88
C ARG A 7 9.06 -17.77 12.53
N ILE A 8 7.94 -17.06 12.36
CA ILE A 8 7.65 -16.30 11.13
C ILE A 8 8.76 -15.29 10.84
N PHE A 9 9.25 -14.60 11.87
CA PHE A 9 10.36 -13.65 11.74
C PHE A 9 11.66 -14.31 11.29
N GLU A 10 12.01 -15.45 11.89
CA GLU A 10 13.20 -16.22 11.51
C GLU A 10 13.15 -16.64 10.03
N VAL A 11 12.03 -17.22 9.60
CA VAL A 11 11.85 -17.64 8.19
C VAL A 11 11.86 -16.42 7.26
N THR A 12 11.26 -15.31 7.67
CA THR A 12 11.29 -14.06 6.90
C THR A 12 12.71 -13.48 6.82
N ALA A 13 13.51 -13.57 7.89
CA ALA A 13 14.89 -13.12 7.89
C ALA A 13 15.79 -13.98 6.99
N GLU A 14 15.51 -15.28 6.90
CA GLU A 14 16.24 -16.21 6.04
C GLU A 14 15.85 -16.06 4.55
N ARG A 15 14.55 -16.01 4.26
CA ARG A 15 14.01 -16.13 2.89
C ARG A 15 13.57 -14.80 2.27
N GLY A 16 13.42 -13.76 3.09
CA GLY A 16 12.82 -12.49 2.69
C GLY A 16 11.30 -12.55 2.56
N PHE A 17 10.72 -11.41 2.19
CA PHE A 17 9.30 -11.32 1.84
C PHE A 17 9.08 -11.98 0.47
N PRO A 18 8.07 -12.85 0.33
CA PRO A 18 7.79 -13.56 -0.91
C PRO A 18 7.20 -12.61 -1.97
N ASP A 19 7.57 -12.83 -3.22
CA ASP A 19 6.84 -12.26 -4.35
C ASP A 19 5.47 -12.93 -4.51
N PRO A 20 4.47 -12.20 -5.04
CA PRO A 20 4.57 -10.82 -5.53
C PRO A 20 4.31 -9.75 -4.46
N TRP A 21 4.19 -10.12 -3.18
CA TRP A 21 3.90 -9.19 -2.08
C TRP A 21 5.02 -8.21 -1.79
N LEU A 22 6.28 -8.66 -1.96
CA LEU A 22 7.41 -7.75 -1.92
C LEU A 22 7.27 -6.66 -3.00
N SER A 23 7.12 -7.07 -4.26
CA SER A 23 6.91 -6.16 -5.39
C SER A 23 5.70 -5.22 -5.20
N PHE A 24 4.60 -5.73 -4.65
CA PHE A 24 3.40 -4.93 -4.36
C PHE A 24 3.67 -3.89 -3.26
N GLY A 25 4.27 -4.30 -2.14
CA GLY A 25 4.61 -3.40 -1.04
C GLY A 25 5.59 -2.31 -1.46
N ASP A 26 6.61 -2.65 -2.26
CA ASP A 26 7.58 -1.69 -2.77
C ASP A 26 6.93 -0.68 -3.73
N SER A 27 6.02 -1.14 -4.60
CA SER A 27 5.25 -0.24 -5.49
C SER A 27 4.37 0.73 -4.67
N LEU A 28 3.87 0.32 -3.51
CA LEU A 28 3.12 1.22 -2.62
C LEU A 28 4.03 2.17 -1.85
N CYS A 29 5.23 1.77 -1.44
CA CYS A 29 6.22 2.71 -0.92
C CYS A 29 6.56 3.79 -1.97
N ASP A 30 6.74 3.38 -3.23
CA ASP A 30 6.97 4.29 -4.35
C ASP A 30 5.78 5.25 -4.54
N GLU A 31 4.55 4.82 -4.28
CA GLU A 31 3.36 5.67 -4.40
C GLU A 31 3.41 6.90 -3.47
N ALA A 32 3.84 6.70 -2.22
CA ALA A 32 4.03 7.79 -1.27
C ALA A 32 5.21 8.70 -1.66
N ALA A 33 6.30 8.12 -2.16
CA ALA A 33 7.45 8.87 -2.66
C ALA A 33 7.06 9.75 -3.87
N LEU A 34 6.35 9.17 -4.84
CA LEU A 34 5.86 9.84 -6.03
C LEU A 34 4.86 10.95 -5.70
N SER A 35 4.04 10.77 -4.66
CA SER A 35 3.18 11.85 -4.15
C SER A 35 3.99 13.06 -3.66
N THR A 36 5.03 12.79 -2.87
CA THR A 36 5.92 13.85 -2.37
C THR A 36 6.65 14.55 -3.52
N GLU A 37 7.12 13.79 -4.51
CA GLU A 37 7.74 14.34 -5.72
C GLU A 37 6.76 15.19 -6.53
N LEU A 38 5.51 14.76 -6.67
CA LEU A 38 4.49 15.49 -7.40
C LEU A 38 4.17 16.82 -6.72
N THR A 39 4.00 16.82 -5.40
CA THR A 39 3.81 18.05 -4.62
C THR A 39 4.98 19.02 -4.80
N ARG A 40 6.23 18.52 -4.85
CA ARG A 40 7.42 19.33 -5.12
C ARG A 40 7.42 19.88 -6.55
N ALA A 41 7.09 19.06 -7.55
CA ALA A 41 7.03 19.47 -8.95
C ALA A 41 5.98 20.56 -9.19
N ILE A 42 4.75 20.38 -8.66
CA ILE A 42 3.69 21.38 -8.70
C ILE A 42 4.14 22.67 -8.00
N SER A 43 4.74 22.56 -6.82
CA SER A 43 5.23 23.73 -6.07
C SER A 43 6.32 24.50 -6.83
N LYS A 44 7.19 23.79 -7.57
CA LYS A 44 8.18 24.42 -8.45
C LYS A 44 7.50 25.11 -9.63
N ALA A 45 6.57 24.44 -10.30
CA ALA A 45 5.83 25.01 -11.44
C ALA A 45 5.01 26.24 -11.06
N ARG A 46 4.47 26.31 -9.83
CA ARG A 46 3.80 27.50 -9.28
C ARG A 46 4.75 28.69 -9.11
N LYS A 47 5.99 28.46 -8.68
CA LYS A 47 7.00 29.51 -8.48
C LYS A 47 7.65 29.95 -9.79
N GLU A 48 7.86 29.01 -10.70
CA GLU A 48 8.58 29.17 -11.96
C GLU A 48 7.76 28.53 -13.10
N PRO A 49 6.75 29.22 -13.66
CA PRO A 49 5.78 28.64 -14.59
C PRO A 49 6.32 28.54 -16.03
N THR A 50 7.37 27.73 -16.23
CA THR A 50 7.98 27.47 -17.54
C THR A 50 7.40 26.21 -18.18
N ALA A 51 7.66 26.02 -19.48
CA ALA A 51 7.29 24.78 -20.17
C ALA A 51 8.01 23.55 -19.57
N GLU A 52 9.22 23.73 -19.05
CA GLU A 52 10.02 22.68 -18.42
C GLU A 52 9.39 22.19 -17.11
N THR A 53 9.02 23.11 -16.20
CA THR A 53 8.41 22.72 -14.91
C THR A 53 7.02 22.10 -15.08
N ARG A 54 6.27 22.51 -16.12
CA ARG A 54 5.02 21.85 -16.53
C ARG A 54 5.26 20.45 -17.07
N THR A 55 6.26 20.28 -17.92
CA THR A 55 6.63 18.98 -18.49
C THR A 55 7.06 18.00 -17.40
N GLU A 56 7.83 18.48 -16.42
CA GLU A 56 8.24 17.67 -15.27
C GLU A 56 7.05 17.26 -14.41
N THR A 57 6.14 18.18 -14.11
CA THR A 57 4.91 17.85 -13.35
C THR A 57 4.09 16.78 -14.07
N ALA A 58 3.90 16.92 -15.38
CA ALA A 58 3.20 15.93 -16.20
C ALA A 58 3.94 14.58 -16.25
N ARG A 59 5.27 14.57 -16.21
CA ARG A 59 6.08 13.35 -16.11
C ARG A 59 5.79 12.63 -14.80
N VAL A 60 5.81 13.33 -13.67
CA VAL A 60 5.57 12.71 -12.35
C VAL A 60 4.16 12.14 -12.26
N PHE A 61 3.12 12.84 -12.75
CA PHE A 61 1.76 12.29 -12.86
C PHE A 61 1.73 10.96 -13.63
N ARG A 62 2.37 10.89 -14.81
CA ARG A 62 2.41 9.65 -15.61
C ARG A 62 3.12 8.50 -14.89
N VAL A 63 4.20 8.79 -14.17
CA VAL A 63 4.94 7.76 -13.41
C VAL A 63 4.08 7.23 -12.26
N LYS A 64 3.40 8.12 -11.52
CA LYS A 64 2.45 7.77 -10.46
C LYS A 64 1.29 6.90 -10.98
N GLU A 65 0.67 7.31 -12.10
CA GLU A 65 -0.40 6.53 -12.74
C GLU A 65 0.07 5.14 -13.21
N ALA A 66 1.29 5.05 -13.76
CA ALA A 66 1.89 3.78 -14.15
C ALA A 66 2.17 2.87 -12.93
N ASN A 67 2.62 3.45 -11.82
CA ASN A 67 2.84 2.73 -10.56
C ASN A 67 1.54 2.14 -10.00
N LEU A 68 0.46 2.94 -9.91
CA LEU A 68 -0.84 2.44 -9.45
C LEU A 68 -1.41 1.35 -10.37
N ARG A 69 -1.20 1.45 -11.69
CA ARG A 69 -1.58 0.38 -12.63
C ARG A 69 -0.78 -0.89 -12.40
N ARG A 70 0.52 -0.78 -12.08
CA ARG A 70 1.36 -1.93 -11.69
C ARG A 70 0.82 -2.60 -10.42
N CYS A 71 0.48 -1.82 -9.39
CA CYS A 71 -0.14 -2.34 -8.16
C CYS A 71 -1.43 -3.13 -8.45
N ALA A 72 -2.33 -2.55 -9.26
CA ALA A 72 -3.57 -3.21 -9.65
C ALA A 72 -3.31 -4.51 -10.43
N GLY A 73 -2.38 -4.50 -11.39
CA GLY A 73 -2.01 -5.68 -12.17
C GLY A 73 -1.44 -6.82 -11.32
N ILE A 74 -0.64 -6.49 -10.29
CA ILE A 74 -0.13 -7.50 -9.34
C ILE A 74 -1.29 -8.15 -8.59
N LEU A 75 -2.24 -7.37 -8.07
CA LEU A 75 -3.40 -7.92 -7.34
C LEU A 75 -4.29 -8.77 -8.25
N ASP A 76 -4.56 -8.29 -9.47
CA ASP A 76 -5.39 -9.01 -10.44
C ASP A 76 -4.74 -10.36 -10.81
N GLN A 77 -3.42 -10.40 -10.96
CA GLN A 77 -2.68 -11.64 -11.20
C GLN A 77 -2.82 -12.63 -10.03
N VAL A 78 -2.57 -12.18 -8.78
CA VAL A 78 -2.67 -13.10 -7.62
C VAL A 78 -4.10 -13.57 -7.40
N LEU A 79 -5.08 -12.69 -7.62
CA LEU A 79 -6.49 -13.07 -7.53
C LEU A 79 -6.81 -14.23 -8.48
N GLY A 80 -6.36 -14.16 -9.73
CA GLY A 80 -6.50 -15.22 -10.72
C GLY A 80 -5.74 -16.50 -10.34
N ASP A 81 -4.46 -16.38 -9.98
CA ASP A 81 -3.61 -17.53 -9.64
C ASP A 81 -4.15 -18.32 -8.43
N TYR A 82 -4.69 -17.62 -7.45
CA TYR A 82 -5.23 -18.25 -6.23
C TYR A 82 -6.63 -18.83 -6.45
N ASP A 83 -7.41 -18.27 -7.38
CA ASP A 83 -8.66 -18.88 -7.86
C ASP A 83 -8.40 -20.23 -8.54
N GLU A 84 -7.36 -20.31 -9.37
CA GLU A 84 -7.02 -21.55 -10.08
C GLU A 84 -6.37 -22.61 -9.19
N SER A 85 -5.52 -22.19 -8.24
CA SER A 85 -4.75 -23.11 -7.39
C SER A 85 -5.51 -23.58 -6.13
N GLY A 86 -6.65 -22.96 -5.80
CA GLY A 86 -7.37 -23.25 -4.55
C GLY A 86 -6.68 -22.70 -3.29
N MET A 87 -5.71 -21.79 -3.45
CA MET A 87 -4.90 -21.24 -2.36
C MET A 87 -5.74 -20.52 -1.30
N TRP A 88 -6.92 -19.99 -1.65
CA TRP A 88 -7.81 -19.32 -0.69
C TRP A 88 -8.17 -20.17 0.52
N SER A 89 -8.51 -21.44 0.32
CA SER A 89 -8.87 -22.33 1.44
C SER A 89 -7.69 -22.58 2.37
N VAL A 90 -6.48 -22.70 1.83
CA VAL A 90 -5.25 -22.86 2.61
C VAL A 90 -4.97 -21.59 3.43
N LEU A 91 -5.09 -20.42 2.80
CA LEU A 91 -4.86 -19.14 3.48
C LEU A 91 -5.92 -18.84 4.54
N ASP A 92 -7.18 -19.21 4.31
CA ASP A 92 -8.26 -19.07 5.29
C ASP A 92 -8.02 -19.95 6.52
N GLU A 93 -7.60 -21.20 6.33
CA GLU A 93 -7.24 -22.10 7.43
C GLU A 93 -6.07 -21.51 8.26
N ARG A 94 -5.05 -21.02 7.57
CA ARG A 94 -3.90 -20.36 8.22
C ARG A 94 -4.30 -19.08 8.93
N ALA A 95 -5.13 -18.25 8.33
CA ALA A 95 -5.66 -17.05 8.95
C ALA A 95 -6.40 -17.41 10.25
N GLY A 96 -7.23 -18.45 10.26
CA GLY A 96 -7.90 -18.96 11.46
C GLY A 96 -6.94 -19.35 12.59
N ARG A 97 -5.81 -19.99 12.26
CA ARG A 97 -4.78 -20.42 13.23
C ARG A 97 -3.82 -19.32 13.67
N LEU A 98 -3.75 -18.20 12.95
CA LEU A 98 -2.79 -17.13 13.26
C LEU A 98 -3.04 -16.54 14.65
N GLY A 99 -2.07 -16.65 15.54
CA GLY A 99 -2.04 -16.00 16.85
C GLY A 99 -1.72 -14.52 16.69
N ILE A 100 -2.75 -13.70 16.44
CA ILE A 100 -2.59 -12.26 16.16
C ILE A 100 -1.77 -11.56 17.25
N GLU A 101 -2.08 -11.79 18.52
CA GLU A 101 -1.37 -11.17 19.65
C GLU A 101 0.12 -11.56 19.70
N ASP A 102 0.43 -12.83 19.43
CA ASP A 102 1.79 -13.37 19.37
C ASP A 102 2.58 -12.68 18.24
N VAL A 103 2.04 -12.71 17.02
CA VAL A 103 2.71 -12.13 15.85
C VAL A 103 2.87 -10.60 16.00
N LEU A 104 1.87 -9.92 16.57
CA LEU A 104 1.96 -8.48 16.89
C LEU A 104 3.04 -8.17 17.94
N GLU A 105 3.21 -9.00 18.98
CA GLU A 105 4.26 -8.84 19.98
C GLU A 105 5.63 -8.76 19.28
N THR A 106 5.89 -9.66 18.34
CA THR A 106 7.18 -9.71 17.62
C THR A 106 7.38 -8.50 16.71
N TRP A 107 6.39 -8.11 15.90
CA TRP A 107 6.49 -6.88 15.07
C TRP A 107 6.60 -5.60 15.94
N GLY A 108 5.95 -5.60 17.10
CA GLY A 108 5.92 -4.47 18.04
C GLY A 108 7.29 -4.07 18.58
N ARG A 109 8.25 -5.00 18.61
CA ARG A 109 9.63 -4.75 19.06
C ARG A 109 10.35 -3.68 18.23
N THR A 110 9.96 -3.45 16.98
CA THR A 110 10.63 -2.51 16.07
C THR A 110 9.73 -1.43 15.47
N GLN A 111 8.40 -1.62 15.48
CA GLN A 111 7.47 -0.77 14.71
C GLN A 111 6.70 0.26 15.57
N ALA A 112 7.00 0.38 16.87
CA ALA A 112 6.33 1.28 17.81
C ALA A 112 7.07 2.62 18.04
N LEU A 113 7.60 3.23 16.98
CA LEU A 113 8.37 4.49 17.10
C LEU A 113 7.48 5.72 17.39
N HIS A 114 6.23 5.71 16.92
CA HIS A 114 5.26 6.77 17.16
C HIS A 114 4.31 6.38 18.31
N PRO A 115 3.87 7.31 19.19
CA PRO A 115 2.98 7.00 20.32
C PRO A 115 1.66 6.32 19.93
N PHE A 116 1.18 6.59 18.71
CA PHE A 116 0.10 5.84 18.08
C PHE A 116 0.69 4.86 17.06
N PRO A 117 0.73 3.53 17.34
CA PRO A 117 1.40 2.55 16.50
C PRO A 117 0.52 2.12 15.32
N VAL A 118 0.34 3.02 14.36
CA VAL A 118 -0.56 2.82 13.20
C VAL A 118 -0.30 1.52 12.44
N VAL A 119 0.98 1.13 12.28
CA VAL A 119 1.39 -0.11 11.61
C VAL A 119 0.88 -1.34 12.36
N LEU A 120 1.03 -1.38 13.69
CA LEU A 120 0.55 -2.51 14.50
C LEU A 120 -0.97 -2.58 14.50
N LYS A 121 -1.65 -1.43 14.56
CA LYS A 121 -3.11 -1.36 14.50
C LYS A 121 -3.65 -1.80 13.13
N SER A 122 -2.94 -1.49 12.06
CA SER A 122 -3.28 -1.93 10.70
C SER A 122 -3.07 -3.44 10.54
N LEU A 123 -1.97 -4.01 11.05
CA LEU A 123 -1.73 -5.46 11.07
C LEU A 123 -2.83 -6.20 11.84
N GLU A 124 -3.14 -5.73 13.05
CA GLU A 124 -4.21 -6.26 13.90
C GLU A 124 -5.55 -6.27 13.18
N PHE A 125 -5.93 -5.13 12.58
CA PHE A 125 -7.15 -5.00 11.80
C PHE A 125 -7.19 -5.96 10.62
N ASN A 126 -6.12 -6.03 9.81
CA ASN A 126 -6.12 -6.85 8.60
C ASN A 126 -6.22 -8.34 8.92
N TRP A 127 -5.48 -8.84 9.91
CA TRP A 127 -5.60 -10.24 10.31
C TRP A 127 -6.95 -10.55 10.94
N GLY A 128 -7.51 -9.63 11.73
CA GLY A 128 -8.89 -9.77 12.25
C GLY A 128 -9.91 -9.83 11.11
N TYR A 129 -9.80 -8.94 10.14
CA TYR A 129 -10.65 -8.89 8.95
C TYR A 129 -10.57 -10.20 8.15
N MET A 130 -9.37 -10.74 7.93
CA MET A 130 -9.18 -12.03 7.24
C MET A 130 -9.82 -13.19 8.00
N LYS A 131 -9.73 -13.20 9.34
CA LYS A 131 -10.39 -14.24 10.16
C LYS A 131 -11.91 -14.17 10.07
N GLU A 132 -12.48 -12.97 9.97
CA GLU A 132 -13.93 -12.78 9.94
C GLU A 132 -14.53 -12.98 8.54
N HIS A 133 -13.83 -12.52 7.50
CA HIS A 133 -14.37 -12.42 6.14
C HIS A 133 -13.65 -13.29 5.11
N GLY A 134 -12.56 -13.95 5.49
CA GLY A 134 -11.69 -14.70 4.59
C GLY A 134 -10.59 -13.84 3.96
N VAL A 135 -9.51 -14.50 3.55
CA VAL A 135 -8.33 -13.86 2.96
C VAL A 135 -8.64 -13.28 1.59
N ARG A 136 -9.51 -13.90 0.80
CA ARG A 136 -9.97 -13.33 -0.48
C ARG A 136 -10.60 -11.95 -0.29
N ALA A 137 -11.46 -11.79 0.72
CA ALA A 137 -12.13 -10.51 0.97
C ALA A 137 -11.11 -9.41 1.29
N PHE A 138 -10.00 -9.73 1.98
CA PHE A 138 -8.92 -8.78 2.18
C PHE A 138 -8.30 -8.32 0.85
N TYR A 139 -8.06 -9.23 -0.09
CA TYR A 139 -7.50 -8.88 -1.40
C TYR A 139 -8.45 -7.99 -2.20
N GLU A 140 -9.74 -8.30 -2.18
CA GLU A 140 -10.78 -7.50 -2.84
C GLU A 140 -10.87 -6.10 -2.20
N MET A 141 -10.77 -6.01 -0.87
CA MET A 141 -10.67 -4.73 -0.16
C MET A 141 -9.41 -3.96 -0.58
N THR A 142 -8.24 -4.61 -0.65
CA THR A 142 -7.00 -3.99 -1.11
C THR A 142 -7.13 -3.49 -2.55
N ARG A 143 -7.77 -4.27 -3.44
CA ARG A 143 -8.05 -3.86 -4.83
C ARG A 143 -8.94 -2.62 -4.89
N GLY A 144 -10.02 -2.58 -4.09
CA GLY A 144 -10.89 -1.41 -3.99
C GLY A 144 -10.18 -0.17 -3.42
N TYR A 145 -9.17 -0.37 -2.59
CA TYR A 145 -8.29 0.69 -2.12
C TYR A 145 -7.37 1.23 -3.24
N ILE A 146 -6.77 0.36 -4.06
CA ILE A 146 -5.98 0.81 -5.24
C ILE A 146 -6.83 1.59 -6.23
N SER A 147 -8.06 1.16 -6.50
CA SER A 147 -9.01 1.91 -7.36
C SER A 147 -9.24 3.33 -6.84
N ARG A 148 -9.45 3.48 -5.53
CA ARG A 148 -9.63 4.80 -4.91
C ARG A 148 -8.39 5.67 -5.01
N LEU A 149 -7.18 5.10 -4.93
CA LEU A 149 -5.95 5.85 -5.18
C LEU A 149 -5.83 6.33 -6.64
N GLN A 150 -6.26 5.50 -7.60
CA GLN A 150 -6.29 5.88 -9.02
C GLN A 150 -7.25 7.05 -9.25
N GLU A 151 -8.49 6.93 -8.77
CA GLU A 151 -9.51 8.00 -8.84
C GLU A 151 -9.01 9.30 -8.20
N ASN A 152 -8.32 9.19 -7.06
CA ASN A 152 -7.76 10.33 -6.35
C ASN A 152 -6.59 10.98 -7.12
N SER A 153 -5.73 10.17 -7.75
CA SER A 153 -4.65 10.66 -8.62
C SER A 153 -5.19 11.38 -9.86
N GLU A 154 -6.26 10.85 -10.46
CA GLU A 154 -6.98 11.49 -11.57
C GLU A 154 -7.59 12.84 -11.14
N ARG A 155 -8.28 12.86 -9.99
CA ARG A 155 -8.83 14.10 -9.40
C ARG A 155 -7.75 15.15 -9.18
N TRP A 156 -6.57 14.76 -8.70
CA TRP A 156 -5.45 15.68 -8.53
C TRP A 156 -4.93 16.21 -9.87
N HIS A 157 -4.83 15.35 -10.87
CA HIS A 157 -4.39 15.75 -12.22
C HIS A 157 -5.36 16.76 -12.84
N ASP A 158 -6.67 16.55 -12.71
CA ASP A 158 -7.69 17.49 -13.19
C ASP A 158 -7.63 18.83 -12.46
N ALA A 159 -7.46 18.81 -11.13
CA ALA A 159 -7.29 20.03 -10.35
C ALA A 159 -6.03 20.81 -10.78
N TRP A 160 -4.91 20.11 -11.04
CA TRP A 160 -3.70 20.73 -11.56
C TRP A 160 -3.90 21.33 -12.96
N ARG A 161 -4.59 20.62 -13.85
CA ARG A 161 -4.91 21.15 -15.18
C ARG A 161 -5.77 22.41 -15.10
N GLY A 162 -6.81 22.38 -14.27
CA GLY A 162 -7.65 23.56 -14.01
C GLY A 162 -6.86 24.74 -13.46
N GLU A 163 -5.91 24.49 -12.56
CA GLU A 163 -4.99 25.52 -12.07
C GLU A 163 -4.12 26.10 -13.19
N VAL A 164 -3.55 25.26 -14.07
CA VAL A 164 -2.73 25.72 -15.19
C VAL A 164 -3.54 26.57 -16.18
N GLU A 165 -4.80 26.21 -16.42
CA GLU A 165 -5.69 26.89 -17.35
C GLU A 165 -6.23 28.23 -16.79
N THR A 166 -6.54 28.27 -15.50
CA THR A 166 -7.28 29.39 -14.88
C THR A 166 -6.43 30.26 -13.95
N GLY A 167 -5.30 29.76 -13.48
CA GLY A 167 -4.50 30.35 -12.42
C GLY A 167 -5.08 30.20 -11.00
N VAL A 168 -6.22 29.52 -10.85
CA VAL A 168 -6.88 29.31 -9.55
C VAL A 168 -6.39 28.01 -8.92
N VAL A 169 -5.82 28.13 -7.71
CA VAL A 169 -5.26 26.98 -6.98
C VAL A 169 -6.34 26.27 -6.16
N ASP A 170 -6.59 24.99 -6.45
CA ASP A 170 -7.36 24.11 -5.57
C ASP A 170 -6.44 23.48 -4.50
N ARG A 171 -6.37 24.18 -3.37
CA ARG A 171 -5.53 23.76 -2.23
C ARG A 171 -6.07 22.53 -1.51
N ILE A 172 -7.39 22.36 -1.47
CA ILE A 172 -8.01 21.26 -0.73
C ILE A 172 -7.76 19.96 -1.48
N THR A 173 -8.08 19.91 -2.78
CA THR A 173 -7.81 18.72 -3.58
C THR A 173 -6.33 18.36 -3.56
N SER A 174 -5.43 19.34 -3.68
CA SER A 174 -3.98 19.07 -3.62
C SER A 174 -3.56 18.39 -2.30
N ILE A 175 -4.04 18.88 -1.15
CA ILE A 175 -3.66 18.34 0.17
C ILE A 175 -4.32 16.99 0.42
N GLU A 176 -5.61 16.84 0.08
CA GLU A 176 -6.33 15.58 0.24
C GLU A 176 -5.70 14.47 -0.62
N CYS A 177 -5.34 14.80 -1.87
CA CYS A 177 -4.78 13.82 -2.77
C CYS A 177 -3.37 13.37 -2.35
N ASP A 178 -2.56 14.32 -1.86
CA ASP A 178 -1.23 14.04 -1.30
C ASP A 178 -1.34 13.19 -0.03
N LEU A 179 -2.18 13.60 0.92
CA LEU A 179 -2.35 12.88 2.17
C LEU A 179 -2.88 11.46 1.95
N ALA A 180 -3.87 11.28 1.06
CA ALA A 180 -4.37 9.95 0.72
C ALA A 180 -3.36 9.10 -0.07
N SER A 181 -2.34 9.70 -0.69
CA SER A 181 -1.24 8.95 -1.30
C SER A 181 -0.08 8.70 -0.34
N ILE A 182 -0.10 9.32 0.84
CA ILE A 182 0.92 9.16 1.88
C ILE A 182 0.41 8.21 2.95
N GLU A 183 -0.81 8.40 3.45
CA GLU A 183 -1.44 7.67 4.55
C GLU A 183 -1.47 6.17 4.23
N ALA A 184 -2.56 5.71 3.66
CA ALA A 184 -2.66 4.65 2.68
C ALA A 184 -1.32 3.90 2.38
N PRO A 185 -0.34 4.41 1.60
CA PRO A 185 0.85 3.63 1.26
C PRO A 185 1.98 3.60 2.30
N MET A 186 2.09 4.57 3.22
CA MET A 186 3.08 4.52 4.31
C MET A 186 2.85 3.36 5.28
N HIS A 187 1.63 2.81 5.31
CA HIS A 187 1.33 1.55 5.98
C HIS A 187 1.18 0.38 5.02
N CYS A 188 1.34 0.52 3.70
CA CYS A 188 1.18 -0.63 2.80
C CYS A 188 2.33 -1.65 2.84
N ASP A 189 3.45 -1.32 3.47
CA ASP A 189 4.41 -2.34 3.94
C ASP A 189 3.74 -3.36 4.90
N VAL A 190 2.60 -3.01 5.48
CA VAL A 190 1.71 -3.92 6.22
C VAL A 190 1.15 -5.01 5.32
N CYS A 191 0.79 -4.75 4.06
CA CYS A 191 0.19 -5.79 3.20
C CYS A 191 1.15 -6.96 3.01
N LYS A 192 2.44 -6.69 2.74
CA LYS A 192 3.46 -7.74 2.62
C LYS A 192 3.68 -8.46 3.95
N LYS A 193 3.79 -7.74 5.08
CA LYS A 193 3.88 -8.36 6.42
C LYS A 193 2.66 -9.21 6.77
N THR A 194 1.47 -8.75 6.40
CA THR A 194 0.19 -9.41 6.70
C THR A 194 0.12 -10.75 6.00
N ILE A 195 0.41 -10.79 4.69
CA ILE A 195 0.35 -12.03 3.90
C ILE A 195 1.54 -12.94 4.17
N THR A 196 2.75 -12.39 4.36
CA THR A 196 3.94 -13.20 4.73
C THR A 196 3.71 -13.99 6.00
N ALA A 197 3.06 -13.41 7.01
CA ALA A 197 2.73 -14.12 8.23
C ALA A 197 1.83 -15.36 7.98
N LEU A 198 0.93 -15.30 6.99
CA LEU A 198 0.13 -16.46 6.58
C LEU A 198 0.93 -17.43 5.71
N LEU A 199 1.76 -16.94 4.79
CA LEU A 199 2.52 -17.81 3.90
C LEU A 199 3.55 -18.66 4.64
N TYR A 200 4.16 -18.13 5.70
CA TYR A 200 5.18 -18.80 6.51
C TYR A 200 4.65 -19.38 7.84
N LEU A 201 3.32 -19.42 8.04
CA LEU A 201 2.74 -19.87 9.31
C LEU A 201 3.15 -21.30 9.72
N ASP A 202 3.31 -22.17 8.73
CA ASP A 202 3.54 -23.61 8.91
C ASP A 202 4.99 -24.04 8.65
N GLU A 203 5.89 -23.08 8.40
CA GLU A 203 7.32 -23.32 8.07
C GLU A 203 8.20 -23.38 9.32
#